data_AF-A0A060JMJ4-F1
#
_entry.id   AF-A0A060JMJ4-F1
#
_cell.length_a   1.000
_cell.length_b   1.000
_cell.length_c   1.000
_cell.angle_alpha   90.00
_cell.angle_beta   90.00
_cell.angle_gamma   90.00
#
_symmetry.space_group_name_H-M   'P 1'
#
loop_
_entity.id
_entity.type
_entity.pdbx_description
1 polymer ?
#
loop_
_entity_poly.entity_id
_entity_poly.type
_entity_poly.pdbx_seq_one_letter_code
_entity_poly.pdbx_strand_id
1 'polypeptide(L)'
;MPRDPQTGFLTQGKLSPTRSVPTSIARPEYVGKPAPAKNTKGDVRTREEIEKIRAAGKIAAQAIELVGSHAKPGITTDELDRIGHEFLISQGAYPSTLGYRNYPKSLCSSVNEVICHGIPDDTVLQEGDIVNIDITAFKNGFHGDSNQTFMVGEVKPAVKNLVERTHEAMMRGINAALPGREINIIGRAIQAFAKRFDYGVVRDFTGHGIGESFHSGLIVPHYDSAPLYNDEIKVGMVFTIEPMLTLGTHEWDMWPDNWTVVTRDKSITAQFEHTIAITEDGPEILTLA
;
A
#
# COMPACT_ATOMS: atom_id res chain seq x y z
N MET A 1 11.59 -12.13 -6.60
CA MET A 1 10.73 -13.10 -5.91
C MET A 1 10.52 -14.35 -6.75
N PRO A 2 11.52 -14.90 -7.48
CA PRO A 2 11.37 -16.26 -7.99
C PRO A 2 11.25 -17.24 -6.83
N ARG A 3 10.61 -18.38 -7.08
CA ARG A 3 10.48 -19.45 -6.09
C ARG A 3 11.77 -20.26 -6.01
N ASP A 4 12.24 -20.47 -4.79
CA ASP A 4 13.28 -21.44 -4.52
C ASP A 4 12.79 -22.84 -4.91
N PRO A 5 13.53 -23.60 -5.73
CA PRO A 5 13.07 -24.88 -6.26
C PRO A 5 13.02 -26.00 -5.22
N GLN A 6 13.67 -25.82 -4.05
CA GLN A 6 13.70 -26.81 -2.98
C GLN A 6 12.55 -26.58 -1.99
N THR A 7 12.28 -25.32 -1.64
CA THR A 7 11.31 -24.95 -0.61
C THR A 7 9.95 -24.52 -1.20
N GLY A 8 9.94 -24.02 -2.43
CA GLY A 8 8.77 -23.42 -3.07
C GLY A 8 8.46 -21.98 -2.61
N PHE A 9 9.22 -21.43 -1.66
CA PHE A 9 9.03 -20.07 -1.16
C PHE A 9 9.72 -19.02 -2.03
N LEU A 10 9.23 -17.80 -1.96
CA LEU A 10 9.77 -16.66 -2.69
C LEU A 10 11.16 -16.27 -2.15
N THR A 11 12.04 -15.86 -3.05
CA THR A 11 13.41 -15.40 -2.77
C THR A 11 13.74 -14.16 -3.59
N GLN A 12 14.74 -13.37 -3.21
CA GLN A 12 15.10 -12.16 -3.95
C GLN A 12 15.46 -12.47 -5.42
N GLY A 13 14.81 -11.76 -6.36
CA GLY A 13 15.04 -11.93 -7.79
C GLY A 13 16.04 -10.93 -8.36
N LYS A 14 16.20 -10.98 -9.69
CA LYS A 14 17.08 -10.08 -10.42
C LYS A 14 16.34 -8.79 -10.80
N LEU A 15 16.87 -7.65 -10.35
CA LEU A 15 16.33 -6.35 -10.71
C LEU A 15 16.76 -5.92 -12.12
N SER A 16 15.83 -5.38 -12.90
CA SER A 16 16.17 -4.59 -14.09
C SER A 16 16.64 -3.17 -13.69
N PRO A 17 17.33 -2.43 -14.57
CA PRO A 17 17.76 -1.05 -14.30
C PRO A 17 16.60 -0.13 -13.89
N THR A 18 16.90 0.86 -13.05
CA THR A 18 15.94 1.89 -12.67
C THR A 18 15.42 2.65 -13.90
N ARG A 19 14.09 2.80 -13.98
CA ARG A 19 13.41 3.50 -15.07
C ARG A 19 13.56 5.02 -14.92
N SER A 20 13.66 5.73 -16.05
CA SER A 20 13.86 7.18 -16.05
C SER A 20 12.53 7.95 -16.05
N VAL A 21 12.48 9.04 -15.30
CA VAL A 21 11.35 9.95 -15.29
C VAL A 21 11.71 11.22 -16.08
N PRO A 22 10.89 11.69 -17.04
CA PRO A 22 11.14 12.93 -17.78
C PRO A 22 11.44 14.13 -16.87
N THR A 23 12.31 15.04 -17.31
CA THR A 23 12.68 16.22 -16.52
C THR A 23 11.53 17.21 -16.34
N SER A 24 10.53 17.19 -17.24
CA SER A 24 9.32 18.00 -17.16
C SER A 24 8.35 17.61 -16.03
N ILE A 25 8.47 16.40 -15.48
CA ILE A 25 7.64 15.94 -14.36
C ILE A 25 8.30 16.40 -13.05
N ALA A 26 7.51 17.10 -12.22
CA ALA A 26 7.94 17.55 -10.90
C ALA A 26 8.28 16.34 -10.02
N ARG A 27 9.45 16.40 -9.36
CA ARG A 27 9.93 15.34 -8.46
C ARG A 27 9.59 15.72 -7.02
N PRO A 28 9.22 14.75 -6.16
CA PRO A 28 9.12 14.99 -4.74
C PRO A 28 10.52 15.26 -4.16
N GLU A 29 10.56 15.92 -3.00
CA GLU A 29 11.78 16.54 -2.50
C GLU A 29 12.88 15.54 -2.10
N TYR A 30 12.52 14.29 -1.80
CA TYR A 30 13.44 13.25 -1.35
C TYR A 30 14.24 12.59 -2.47
N VAL A 31 13.89 12.82 -3.74
CA VAL A 31 14.59 12.18 -4.86
C VAL A 31 16.04 12.67 -4.91
N GLY A 32 16.99 11.74 -4.76
CA GLY A 32 18.42 12.05 -4.67
C GLY A 32 18.91 12.42 -3.26
N LYS A 33 18.09 12.22 -2.22
CA LYS A 33 18.44 12.42 -0.82
C LYS A 33 18.43 11.09 -0.05
N PRO A 34 19.17 10.98 1.07
CA PRO A 34 19.20 9.75 1.87
C PRO A 34 17.86 9.43 2.55
N ALA A 35 17.05 10.46 2.84
CA ALA A 35 15.76 10.33 3.50
C ALA A 35 14.86 11.54 3.16
N PRO A 36 13.53 11.39 3.26
CA PRO A 36 12.60 12.51 3.18
C PRO A 36 12.79 13.49 4.35
N ALA A 37 12.45 14.75 4.10
CA ALA A 37 12.36 15.76 5.13
C ALA A 37 11.26 15.40 6.14
N LYS A 38 11.48 15.73 7.42
CA LYS A 38 10.46 15.55 8.46
C LYS A 38 9.25 16.45 8.15
N ASN A 39 8.05 15.89 8.20
CA ASN A 39 6.82 16.68 8.09
C ASN A 39 6.69 17.65 9.27
N THR A 40 6.35 18.90 8.97
CA THR A 40 6.10 19.96 9.96
C THR A 40 4.71 20.59 9.82
N LYS A 41 3.93 20.16 8.82
CA LYS A 41 2.64 20.77 8.45
C LYS A 41 1.42 20.06 9.08
N GLY A 42 1.64 18.98 9.82
CA GLY A 42 0.58 18.15 10.38
C GLY A 42 -0.17 17.36 9.30
N ASP A 43 -1.36 16.87 9.67
CA ASP A 43 -2.18 15.97 8.86
C ASP A 43 -3.50 16.57 8.39
N VAL A 44 -3.86 17.76 8.90
CA VAL A 44 -5.08 18.49 8.50
C VAL A 44 -4.79 19.30 7.24
N ARG A 45 -5.66 19.15 6.24
CA ARG A 45 -5.55 19.76 4.92
C ARG A 45 -6.71 20.68 4.64
N THR A 46 -6.43 21.75 3.90
CA THR A 46 -7.46 22.61 3.33
C THR A 46 -8.22 21.87 2.22
N ARG A 47 -9.42 22.35 1.88
CA ARG A 47 -10.22 21.77 0.79
C ARG A 47 -9.46 21.74 -0.56
N GLU A 48 -8.67 22.78 -0.85
CA GLU A 48 -7.88 22.84 -2.09
C GLU A 48 -6.78 21.76 -2.11
N GLU A 49 -6.13 21.53 -0.98
CA GLU A 49 -5.10 20.49 -0.84
C GLU A 49 -5.71 19.09 -0.94
N ILE A 50 -6.89 18.87 -0.34
CA ILE A 50 -7.63 17.61 -0.46
C ILE A 50 -7.94 17.30 -1.93
N GLU A 51 -8.36 18.28 -2.73
CA GLU A 51 -8.61 18.06 -4.16
C GLU A 51 -7.33 17.72 -4.96
N LYS A 52 -6.16 18.25 -4.55
CA LYS A 52 -4.87 17.86 -5.16
C LYS A 52 -4.50 16.42 -4.79
N ILE A 53 -4.71 16.03 -3.53
CA ILE A 53 -4.52 14.64 -3.07
C ILE A 53 -5.48 13.71 -3.81
N ARG A 54 -6.75 14.08 -3.96
CA ARG A 54 -7.74 13.31 -4.74
C ARG A 54 -7.33 13.14 -6.18
N ALA A 55 -6.82 14.19 -6.84
CA ALA A 55 -6.34 14.09 -8.21
C ALA A 55 -5.16 13.12 -8.34
N ALA A 56 -4.21 13.13 -7.39
CA ALA A 56 -3.12 12.16 -7.34
C ALA A 56 -3.64 10.74 -7.03
N GLY A 57 -4.55 10.60 -6.07
CA GLY A 57 -5.15 9.34 -5.66
C GLY A 57 -5.97 8.67 -6.77
N LYS A 58 -6.67 9.45 -7.59
CA LYS A 58 -7.36 8.95 -8.78
C LYS A 58 -6.38 8.39 -9.82
N ILE A 59 -5.25 9.05 -10.02
CA ILE A 59 -4.19 8.55 -10.91
C ILE A 59 -3.63 7.22 -10.39
N ALA A 60 -3.37 7.12 -9.07
CA ALA A 60 -2.94 5.88 -8.44
C ALA A 60 -3.97 4.75 -8.64
N ALA A 61 -5.25 5.00 -8.35
CA ALA A 61 -6.32 4.02 -8.51
C ALA A 61 -6.43 3.51 -9.96
N GLN A 62 -6.37 4.40 -10.95
CA GLN A 62 -6.40 4.03 -12.36
C GLN A 62 -5.16 3.23 -12.79
N ALA A 63 -3.98 3.56 -12.23
CA ALA A 63 -2.76 2.79 -12.45
C ALA A 63 -2.90 1.36 -11.90
N ILE A 64 -3.47 1.23 -10.70
CA ILE A 64 -3.71 -0.06 -10.03
C ILE A 64 -4.67 -0.92 -10.85
N GLU A 65 -5.77 -0.35 -11.35
CA GLU A 65 -6.70 -1.07 -12.25
C GLU A 65 -6.01 -1.56 -13.53
N LEU A 66 -5.20 -0.69 -14.15
CA LEU A 66 -4.46 -1.05 -15.36
C LEU A 66 -3.45 -2.16 -15.09
N VAL A 67 -2.61 -2.03 -14.05
CA VAL A 67 -1.62 -3.04 -13.68
C VAL A 67 -2.29 -4.36 -13.29
N GLY A 68 -3.36 -4.28 -12.49
CA GLY A 68 -4.17 -5.42 -12.08
C GLY A 68 -4.76 -6.20 -13.26
N SER A 69 -5.22 -5.52 -14.31
CA SER A 69 -5.71 -6.17 -15.54
C SER A 69 -4.64 -6.99 -16.29
N HIS A 70 -3.36 -6.77 -15.97
CA HIS A 70 -2.22 -7.50 -16.51
C HIS A 70 -1.67 -8.57 -15.56
N ALA A 71 -2.13 -8.62 -14.30
CA ALA A 71 -1.70 -9.60 -13.31
C ALA A 71 -2.26 -11.00 -13.64
N LYS A 72 -1.56 -11.72 -14.52
CA LYS A 72 -1.93 -13.05 -15.03
C LYS A 72 -0.73 -14.00 -15.05
N PRO A 73 -0.94 -15.32 -15.11
CA PRO A 73 0.15 -16.28 -15.18
C PRO A 73 1.12 -15.95 -16.33
N GLY A 74 2.43 -16.02 -16.04
CA GLY A 74 3.49 -15.79 -17.02
C GLY A 74 3.99 -14.35 -17.12
N ILE A 75 3.33 -13.36 -16.50
CA ILE A 75 3.86 -11.99 -16.42
C ILE A 75 4.88 -11.85 -15.30
N THR A 76 5.89 -10.99 -15.46
CA THR A 76 6.82 -10.68 -14.37
C THR A 76 6.34 -9.50 -13.53
N THR A 77 6.74 -9.43 -12.27
CA THR A 77 6.49 -8.24 -11.45
C THR A 77 7.22 -7.01 -11.99
N ASP A 78 8.42 -7.15 -12.59
CA ASP A 78 9.10 -6.04 -13.29
C ASP A 78 8.34 -5.50 -14.51
N GLU A 79 7.56 -6.36 -15.19
CA GLU A 79 6.68 -5.94 -16.28
C GLU A 79 5.44 -5.19 -15.75
N LEU A 80 4.90 -5.60 -14.60
CA LEU A 80 3.86 -4.84 -13.90
C LEU A 80 4.37 -3.45 -13.47
N ASP A 81 5.60 -3.37 -12.95
CA ASP A 81 6.27 -2.08 -12.68
C ASP A 81 6.42 -1.22 -13.94
N ARG A 82 6.79 -1.82 -15.08
CA ARG A 82 6.84 -1.08 -16.36
C ARG A 82 5.52 -0.43 -16.69
N ILE A 83 4.43 -1.20 -16.63
CA ILE A 83 3.08 -0.76 -16.97
C ILE A 83 2.65 0.39 -16.04
N GLY A 84 2.82 0.22 -14.72
CA GLY A 84 2.48 1.26 -13.75
C GLY A 84 3.33 2.51 -13.92
N HIS A 85 4.64 2.36 -14.12
CA HIS A 85 5.56 3.46 -14.39
C HIS A 85 5.10 4.27 -15.61
N GLU A 86 4.93 3.62 -16.76
CA GLU A 86 4.54 4.30 -18.00
C GLU A 86 3.19 5.01 -17.88
N PHE A 87 2.24 4.40 -17.18
CA PHE A 87 0.95 5.03 -16.90
C PHE A 87 1.12 6.31 -16.08
N LEU A 88 1.84 6.28 -14.97
CA LEU A 88 2.07 7.47 -14.14
C LEU A 88 2.77 8.59 -14.92
N ILE A 89 3.77 8.25 -15.74
CA ILE A 89 4.43 9.21 -16.62
C ILE A 89 3.46 9.81 -17.63
N SER A 90 2.56 9.01 -18.21
CA SER A 90 1.53 9.49 -19.14
C SER A 90 0.55 10.48 -18.51
N GLN A 91 0.30 10.36 -17.20
CA GLN A 91 -0.51 11.29 -16.41
C GLN A 91 0.29 12.52 -15.92
N GLY A 92 1.58 12.59 -16.27
CA GLY A 92 2.51 13.62 -15.81
C GLY A 92 2.68 13.60 -14.28
N ALA A 93 2.60 12.41 -13.68
CA ALA A 93 2.82 12.16 -12.25
C ALA A 93 4.16 11.46 -12.04
N TYR A 94 4.77 11.69 -10.89
CA TYR A 94 5.98 10.99 -10.47
C TYR A 94 5.60 9.74 -9.64
N PRO A 95 6.21 8.56 -9.87
CA PRO A 95 6.01 7.39 -9.01
C PRO A 95 6.68 7.59 -7.66
N SER A 96 5.90 7.76 -6.59
CA SER A 96 6.45 8.22 -5.30
C SER A 96 7.45 7.25 -4.69
N THR A 97 7.26 5.94 -4.85
CA THR A 97 8.21 4.95 -4.33
C THR A 97 9.58 5.09 -4.98
N LEU A 98 9.68 5.61 -6.21
CA LEU A 98 10.94 5.65 -6.95
C LEU A 98 11.95 6.60 -6.28
N GLY A 99 13.03 6.03 -5.76
CA GLY A 99 14.06 6.76 -5.02
C GLY A 99 13.68 7.13 -3.59
N TYR A 100 12.49 6.77 -3.11
CA TYR A 100 12.11 6.97 -1.72
C TYR A 100 12.97 6.09 -0.82
N ARG A 101 13.85 6.70 -0.01
CA ARG A 101 14.86 5.98 0.80
C ARG A 101 15.66 4.94 -0.01
N ASN A 102 15.96 5.27 -1.27
CA ASN A 102 16.63 4.40 -2.24
C ASN A 102 15.82 3.18 -2.73
N TYR A 103 14.50 3.15 -2.55
CA TYR A 103 13.66 2.12 -3.18
C TYR A 103 13.80 2.18 -4.72
N PRO A 104 14.06 1.05 -5.41
CA PRO A 104 14.57 1.07 -6.78
C PRO A 104 13.51 1.08 -7.89
N LYS A 105 12.22 0.94 -7.54
CA LYS A 105 11.10 0.71 -8.47
C LYS A 105 9.95 1.70 -8.26
N SER A 106 9.00 1.69 -9.19
CA SER A 106 7.94 2.70 -9.34
C SER A 106 6.64 2.33 -8.64
N LEU A 107 6.54 1.08 -8.20
CA LEU A 107 5.46 0.51 -7.39
C LEU A 107 6.01 -0.62 -6.53
N CYS A 108 5.23 -1.08 -5.56
CA CYS A 108 5.50 -2.34 -4.86
C CYS A 108 4.63 -3.47 -5.42
N SER A 109 5.20 -4.67 -5.52
CA SER A 109 4.51 -5.88 -5.95
C SER A 109 4.75 -7.00 -4.93
N SER A 110 3.76 -7.27 -4.08
CA SER A 110 3.89 -8.17 -2.94
C SER A 110 3.12 -9.47 -3.21
N VAL A 111 3.85 -10.54 -3.54
CA VAL A 111 3.27 -11.84 -3.95
C VAL A 111 3.14 -12.75 -2.73
N ASN A 112 2.00 -13.42 -2.57
CA ASN A 112 1.76 -14.51 -1.60
C ASN A 112 2.18 -14.20 -0.14
N GLU A 113 3.33 -14.69 0.34
CA GLU A 113 3.83 -14.50 1.71
C GLU A 113 4.45 -13.12 1.96
N VAL A 114 4.57 -12.29 0.93
CA VAL A 114 5.10 -10.93 1.03
C VAL A 114 4.02 -10.01 1.58
N ILE A 115 4.26 -9.47 2.76
CA ILE A 115 3.35 -8.57 3.48
C ILE A 115 3.23 -7.24 2.75
N CYS A 116 4.35 -6.58 2.50
CA CYS A 116 4.40 -5.28 1.84
C CYS A 116 5.80 -5.02 1.26
N HIS A 117 5.91 -3.92 0.50
CA HIS A 117 7.16 -3.38 -0.05
C HIS A 117 7.95 -4.34 -0.94
N GLY A 118 7.30 -5.35 -1.52
CA GLY A 118 7.94 -6.27 -2.44
C GLY A 118 8.53 -5.52 -3.65
N ILE A 119 9.82 -5.72 -3.92
CA ILE A 119 10.49 -5.06 -5.06
C ILE A 119 10.19 -5.80 -6.37
N PRO A 120 9.61 -5.11 -7.38
CA PRO A 120 9.46 -5.68 -8.72
C PRO A 120 10.77 -6.18 -9.34
N ASP A 121 10.74 -7.41 -9.84
CA ASP A 121 11.90 -8.12 -10.39
C ASP A 121 11.49 -9.22 -11.40
N ASP A 122 12.38 -10.17 -11.69
CA ASP A 122 12.15 -11.25 -12.65
C ASP A 122 11.18 -12.35 -12.18
N THR A 123 10.45 -12.14 -11.08
CA THR A 123 9.40 -13.06 -10.61
C THR A 123 8.30 -13.22 -11.61
N VAL A 124 8.13 -14.43 -12.12
CA VAL A 124 6.97 -14.80 -12.95
C VAL A 124 5.80 -15.18 -12.04
N LEU A 125 4.67 -14.49 -12.20
CA LEU A 125 3.42 -14.83 -11.53
C LEU A 125 2.90 -16.19 -12.04
N GLN A 126 2.41 -17.01 -11.12
CA GLN A 126 1.93 -18.37 -11.39
C GLN A 126 0.42 -18.49 -11.13
N GLU A 127 -0.19 -19.49 -11.75
CA GLU A 127 -1.58 -19.86 -11.49
C GLU A 127 -1.78 -20.13 -9.98
N GLY A 128 -2.78 -19.48 -9.39
CA GLY A 128 -3.11 -19.62 -7.98
C GLY A 128 -2.37 -18.65 -7.03
N ASP A 129 -1.53 -17.77 -7.57
CA ASP A 129 -0.91 -16.69 -6.79
C ASP A 129 -1.92 -15.59 -6.44
N ILE A 130 -1.58 -14.81 -5.42
CA ILE A 130 -2.08 -13.45 -5.26
C ILE A 130 -0.92 -12.46 -5.30
N VAL A 131 -1.19 -11.26 -5.82
CA VAL A 131 -0.22 -10.16 -5.85
C VAL A 131 -0.90 -8.87 -5.40
N ASN A 132 -0.39 -8.24 -4.35
CA ASN A 132 -0.73 -6.87 -4.02
C ASN A 132 0.09 -5.92 -4.90
N ILE A 133 -0.59 -4.93 -5.48
CA ILE A 133 0.01 -3.84 -6.25
C ILE A 133 -0.29 -2.55 -5.50
N ASP A 134 0.77 -1.89 -5.09
CA ASP A 134 0.77 -0.66 -4.31
C ASP A 134 1.41 0.46 -5.11
N ILE A 135 0.63 1.51 -5.38
CA ILE A 135 1.00 2.62 -6.24
C ILE A 135 0.65 3.94 -5.58
N THR A 136 1.69 4.73 -5.34
CA THR A 136 1.53 6.13 -4.93
C THR A 136 1.90 7.09 -6.06
N ALA A 137 0.97 7.92 -6.49
CA ALA A 137 1.23 8.98 -7.48
C ALA A 137 1.60 10.30 -6.80
N PHE A 138 2.59 11.02 -7.31
CA PHE A 138 2.90 12.39 -6.93
C PHE A 138 2.55 13.37 -8.06
N LYS A 139 1.59 14.26 -7.81
CA LYS A 139 1.10 15.24 -8.77
C LYS A 139 0.87 16.59 -8.10
N ASN A 140 1.32 17.66 -8.75
CA ASN A 140 1.10 19.05 -8.31
C ASN A 140 1.51 19.32 -6.84
N GLY A 141 2.55 18.64 -6.35
CA GLY A 141 3.06 18.81 -4.98
C GLY A 141 2.44 17.89 -3.93
N PHE A 142 1.53 16.99 -4.31
CA PHE A 142 0.82 16.11 -3.39
C PHE A 142 0.91 14.64 -3.83
N HIS A 143 0.97 13.76 -2.85
CA HIS A 143 0.89 12.31 -2.98
C HIS A 143 -0.56 11.84 -2.86
N GLY A 144 -0.91 10.78 -3.56
CA GLY A 144 -2.13 9.99 -3.33
C GLY A 144 -1.81 8.51 -3.45
N ASP A 145 -2.27 7.74 -2.48
CA ASP A 145 -1.80 6.38 -2.23
C ASP A 145 -2.92 5.35 -2.11
N SER A 146 -2.68 4.17 -2.67
CA SER A 146 -3.63 3.08 -2.68
C SER A 146 -2.94 1.79 -3.10
N ASN A 147 -3.53 0.67 -2.68
CA ASN A 147 -3.11 -0.64 -3.11
C ASN A 147 -4.29 -1.62 -3.15
N GLN A 148 -4.12 -2.68 -3.94
CA GLN A 148 -5.09 -3.75 -4.06
C GLN A 148 -4.41 -5.09 -4.31
N THR A 149 -4.92 -6.14 -3.66
CA THR A 149 -4.58 -7.53 -3.97
C THR A 149 -5.38 -8.09 -5.13
N PHE A 150 -4.69 -8.62 -6.14
CA PHE A 150 -5.23 -9.30 -7.31
C PHE A 150 -5.00 -10.81 -7.21
N MET A 151 -5.97 -11.58 -7.68
CA MET A 151 -5.88 -13.04 -7.83
C MET A 151 -5.35 -13.40 -9.23
N VAL A 152 -4.34 -14.24 -9.30
CA VAL A 152 -3.69 -14.65 -10.55
C VAL A 152 -4.26 -16.00 -10.98
N GLY A 153 -5.19 -15.98 -11.94
CA GLY A 153 -5.94 -17.18 -12.32
C GLY A 153 -6.89 -17.64 -11.21
N GLU A 154 -7.06 -18.96 -11.07
CA GLU A 154 -7.91 -19.58 -10.06
C GLU A 154 -7.13 -19.84 -8.76
N VAL A 155 -7.54 -19.17 -7.68
CA VAL A 155 -6.93 -19.33 -6.36
C VAL A 155 -7.73 -20.28 -5.47
N LYS A 156 -7.07 -20.85 -4.45
CA LYS A 156 -7.74 -21.70 -3.45
C LYS A 156 -8.85 -20.91 -2.72
N PRO A 157 -9.97 -21.55 -2.31
CA PRO A 157 -11.06 -20.86 -1.61
C PRO A 157 -10.64 -20.09 -0.36
N ALA A 158 -9.67 -20.62 0.42
CA ALA A 158 -9.14 -19.94 1.60
C ALA A 158 -8.41 -18.62 1.24
N VAL A 159 -7.70 -18.59 0.11
CA VAL A 159 -6.99 -17.41 -0.40
C VAL A 159 -7.97 -16.38 -0.93
N LYS A 160 -8.97 -16.82 -1.71
CA LYS A 160 -10.07 -15.93 -2.16
C LYS A 160 -10.77 -15.27 -0.98
N ASN A 161 -11.13 -16.05 0.05
CA ASN A 161 -11.73 -15.54 1.27
C ASN A 161 -10.84 -14.55 2.01
N LEU A 162 -9.52 -14.78 2.07
CA LEU A 162 -8.57 -13.83 2.66
C LEU A 162 -8.64 -12.49 1.94
N VAL A 163 -8.51 -12.48 0.61
CA VAL A 163 -8.53 -11.26 -0.21
C VAL A 163 -9.83 -10.47 0.01
N GLU A 164 -10.99 -11.13 -0.12
CA GLU A 164 -12.30 -10.49 0.07
C GLU A 164 -12.48 -9.92 1.48
N ARG A 165 -11.99 -10.64 2.50
CA ARG A 165 -12.11 -10.23 3.90
C ARG A 165 -11.10 -9.16 4.30
N THR A 166 -9.93 -9.09 3.69
CA THR A 166 -9.00 -7.98 3.89
C THR A 166 -9.61 -6.68 3.39
N HIS A 167 -10.21 -6.68 2.20
CA HIS A 167 -10.95 -5.53 1.68
C HIS A 167 -12.09 -5.11 2.63
N GLU A 168 -12.92 -6.07 3.07
CA GLU A 168 -14.00 -5.79 4.03
C GLU A 168 -13.47 -5.26 5.38
N ALA A 169 -12.33 -5.76 5.86
CA ALA A 169 -11.70 -5.28 7.08
C ALA A 169 -11.26 -3.82 6.93
N MET A 170 -10.61 -3.46 5.82
CA MET A 170 -10.24 -2.08 5.49
C MET A 170 -11.48 -1.18 5.50
N MET A 171 -12.56 -1.58 4.81
CA MET A 171 -13.80 -0.79 4.76
C MET A 171 -14.43 -0.60 6.15
N ARG A 172 -14.35 -1.59 7.04
CA ARG A 172 -14.77 -1.46 8.45
C ARG A 172 -13.89 -0.49 9.23
N GLY A 173 -12.58 -0.51 8.99
CA GLY A 173 -11.64 0.45 9.53
C GLY A 173 -11.96 1.88 9.09
N ILE A 174 -12.19 2.09 7.79
CA ILE A 174 -12.62 3.37 7.21
C ILE A 174 -13.89 3.84 7.90
N ASN A 175 -14.96 3.03 7.94
CA ASN A 175 -16.22 3.41 8.58
C ASN A 175 -16.12 3.73 10.08
N ALA A 176 -15.07 3.25 10.77
CA ALA A 176 -14.82 3.56 12.16
C ALA A 176 -14.14 4.92 12.38
N ALA A 177 -13.48 5.47 11.35
CA ALA A 177 -12.73 6.73 11.38
C ALA A 177 -13.66 7.96 11.32
N LEU A 178 -14.38 8.21 12.42
CA LEU A 178 -15.28 9.37 12.55
C LEU A 178 -14.60 10.52 13.32
N PRO A 179 -14.95 11.78 13.02
CA PRO A 179 -14.49 12.94 13.78
C PRO A 179 -14.69 12.78 15.30
N GLY A 180 -13.71 13.22 16.10
CA GLY A 180 -13.72 13.20 17.56
C GLY A 180 -13.41 11.84 18.19
N ARG A 181 -13.21 10.78 17.39
CA ARG A 181 -12.73 9.47 17.89
C ARG A 181 -11.20 9.44 17.94
N GLU A 182 -10.66 8.50 18.69
CA GLU A 182 -9.21 8.21 18.69
C GLU A 182 -8.82 7.33 17.50
N ILE A 183 -7.65 7.55 16.90
CA ILE A 183 -7.17 6.78 15.73
C ILE A 183 -7.12 5.26 15.97
N ASN A 184 -6.72 4.81 17.16
CA ASN A 184 -6.65 3.39 17.53
C ASN A 184 -7.97 2.62 17.34
N ILE A 185 -9.10 3.31 17.17
CA ILE A 185 -10.40 2.70 16.91
C ILE A 185 -10.47 1.98 15.56
N ILE A 186 -9.69 2.43 14.59
CA ILE A 186 -9.57 1.85 13.25
C ILE A 186 -9.03 0.42 13.39
N GLY A 187 -7.91 0.27 14.09
CA GLY A 187 -7.30 -1.03 14.34
C GLY A 187 -8.17 -1.97 15.19
N ARG A 188 -8.91 -1.45 16.17
CA ARG A 188 -9.91 -2.25 16.90
C ARG A 188 -11.00 -2.78 15.97
N ALA A 189 -11.54 -1.96 15.07
CA ALA A 189 -12.59 -2.38 14.14
C ALA A 189 -12.10 -3.46 13.16
N ILE A 190 -10.90 -3.29 12.62
CA ILE A 190 -10.24 -4.25 11.72
C ILE A 190 -9.98 -5.57 12.44
N GLN A 191 -9.30 -5.54 13.59
CA GLN A 191 -8.91 -6.77 14.30
C GLN A 191 -10.13 -7.53 14.84
N ALA A 192 -11.16 -6.84 15.30
CA ALA A 192 -12.39 -7.48 15.75
C ALA A 192 -13.07 -8.28 14.62
N PHE A 193 -13.00 -7.79 13.39
CA PHE A 193 -13.49 -8.53 12.22
C PHE A 193 -12.56 -9.69 11.84
N ALA A 194 -11.26 -9.43 11.71
CA ALA A 194 -10.25 -10.43 11.33
C ALA A 194 -10.24 -11.65 12.27
N LYS A 195 -10.39 -11.42 13.59
CA LYS A 195 -10.42 -12.47 14.62
C LYS A 195 -11.53 -13.50 14.43
N ARG A 196 -12.62 -13.17 13.73
CA ARG A 196 -13.72 -14.12 13.45
C ARG A 196 -13.31 -15.24 12.49
N PHE A 197 -12.15 -15.11 11.85
CA PHE A 197 -11.62 -16.03 10.85
C PHE A 197 -10.19 -16.48 11.17
N ASP A 198 -9.74 -16.22 12.40
CA ASP A 198 -8.39 -16.57 12.89
C ASP A 198 -7.23 -15.99 12.06
N TYR A 199 -7.45 -14.85 11.40
CA TYR A 199 -6.40 -14.18 10.64
C TYR A 199 -5.41 -13.42 11.53
N GLY A 200 -4.14 -13.46 11.14
CA GLY A 200 -3.12 -12.56 11.68
C GLY A 200 -3.35 -11.12 11.21
N VAL A 201 -2.96 -10.16 12.04
CA VAL A 201 -3.03 -8.72 11.75
C VAL A 201 -1.65 -8.14 11.98
N VAL A 202 -0.95 -7.75 10.91
CA VAL A 202 0.40 -7.18 10.96
C VAL A 202 0.40 -5.90 11.80
N ARG A 203 1.46 -5.71 12.59
CA ARG A 203 1.52 -4.67 13.64
C ARG A 203 2.50 -3.54 13.38
N ASP A 204 3.64 -3.82 12.75
CA ASP A 204 4.75 -2.85 12.61
C ASP A 204 4.68 -2.05 11.30
N PHE A 205 3.71 -2.36 10.45
CA PHE A 205 3.38 -1.63 9.22
C PHE A 205 1.93 -1.14 9.35
N THR A 206 1.75 0.17 9.18
CA THR A 206 0.56 0.90 9.62
C THR A 206 0.18 1.92 8.56
N GLY A 207 -1.09 2.34 8.55
CA GLY A 207 -1.47 3.51 7.79
C GLY A 207 -0.74 4.76 8.28
N HIS A 208 -0.73 5.79 7.45
CA HIS A 208 0.02 7.00 7.70
C HIS A 208 -0.70 8.24 7.17
N GLY A 209 -0.36 9.40 7.74
CA GLY A 209 -0.80 10.67 7.16
C GLY A 209 -0.09 10.93 5.85
N ILE A 210 -0.81 11.54 4.90
CA ILE A 210 -0.35 11.76 3.53
C ILE A 210 -0.79 13.12 3.00
N GLY A 211 0.03 13.69 2.12
CA GLY A 211 -0.25 14.96 1.44
C GLY A 211 0.97 15.41 0.67
N GLU A 212 1.57 16.54 1.06
CA GLU A 212 2.86 16.98 0.48
C GLU A 212 4.02 16.08 0.90
N SER A 213 3.95 15.52 2.10
CA SER A 213 4.82 14.43 2.54
C SER A 213 4.19 13.10 2.14
N PHE A 214 5.01 12.19 1.64
CA PHE A 214 4.59 10.82 1.37
C PHE A 214 4.11 10.15 2.67
N HIS A 215 4.93 10.23 3.73
CA HIS A 215 4.58 9.76 5.06
C HIS A 215 4.77 10.90 6.07
N SER A 216 3.70 11.36 6.71
CA SER A 216 3.72 12.52 7.62
C SER A 216 4.24 12.23 9.02
N GLY A 217 4.24 10.95 9.43
CA GLY A 217 4.57 10.49 10.78
C GLY A 217 3.36 10.21 11.68
N LEU A 218 2.13 10.51 11.24
CA LEU A 218 0.93 9.95 11.86
C LEU A 218 0.96 8.43 11.72
N ILE A 219 0.63 7.70 12.79
CA ILE A 219 0.62 6.24 12.81
C ILE A 219 -0.82 5.79 12.97
N VAL A 220 -1.31 4.98 12.04
CA VAL A 220 -2.69 4.44 12.01
C VAL A 220 -2.64 2.91 12.14
N PRO A 221 -2.69 2.35 13.36
CA PRO A 221 -2.60 0.91 13.56
C PRO A 221 -3.79 0.15 13.00
N HIS A 222 -3.55 -1.07 12.52
CA HIS A 222 -4.59 -1.98 12.03
C HIS A 222 -5.00 -3.05 13.08
N TYR A 223 -4.38 -3.03 14.26
CA TYR A 223 -4.69 -3.88 15.41
C TYR A 223 -5.21 -3.03 16.59
N ASP A 224 -5.86 -3.65 17.57
CA ASP A 224 -6.29 -2.97 18.79
C ASP A 224 -5.04 -2.60 19.61
N SER A 225 -4.63 -1.34 19.48
CA SER A 225 -3.43 -0.79 20.10
C SER A 225 -3.72 0.00 21.38
N ALA A 226 -4.98 0.07 21.80
CA ALA A 226 -5.35 0.92 22.93
C ALA A 226 -4.60 0.54 24.22
N PRO A 227 -4.15 1.52 25.02
CA PRO A 227 -4.41 2.96 24.89
C PRO A 227 -3.42 3.73 24.00
N LEU A 228 -2.53 3.06 23.25
CA LEU A 228 -1.56 3.71 22.36
C LEU A 228 -2.21 4.22 21.06
N TYR A 229 -1.55 5.18 20.41
CA TYR A 229 -1.96 5.80 19.13
C TYR A 229 -3.37 6.39 19.20
N ASN A 230 -3.59 7.23 20.22
CA ASN A 230 -4.89 7.77 20.59
C ASN A 230 -5.10 9.22 20.13
N ASP A 231 -4.38 9.65 19.09
CA ASP A 231 -4.61 10.95 18.45
C ASP A 231 -6.09 11.11 18.03
N GLU A 232 -6.65 12.28 18.28
CA GLU A 232 -8.04 12.59 17.91
C GLU A 232 -8.17 12.80 16.40
N ILE A 233 -9.11 12.09 15.79
CA ILE A 233 -9.49 12.23 14.38
C ILE A 233 -10.24 13.55 14.20
N LYS A 234 -9.70 14.45 13.38
CA LYS A 234 -10.24 15.80 13.13
C LYS A 234 -10.69 15.95 11.68
N VAL A 235 -11.70 16.80 11.47
CA VAL A 235 -12.12 17.21 10.13
C VAL A 235 -10.93 17.83 9.39
N GLY A 236 -10.77 17.43 8.13
CA GLY A 236 -9.67 17.79 7.24
C GLY A 236 -8.43 16.91 7.37
N MET A 237 -8.37 15.98 8.34
CA MET A 237 -7.26 15.02 8.39
C MET A 237 -7.25 14.14 7.13
N VAL A 238 -6.06 13.88 6.57
CA VAL A 238 -5.87 12.99 5.43
C VAL A 238 -4.84 11.92 5.76
N PHE A 239 -5.24 10.65 5.68
CA PHE A 239 -4.39 9.51 6.01
C PHE A 239 -4.84 8.23 5.30
N THR A 240 -3.99 7.21 5.30
CA THR A 240 -4.23 5.90 4.72
C THR A 240 -4.78 4.93 5.76
N ILE A 241 -5.58 3.97 5.30
CA ILE A 241 -5.96 2.77 6.05
C ILE A 241 -5.63 1.59 5.15
N GLU A 242 -4.67 0.77 5.56
CA GLU A 242 -3.97 -0.19 4.69
C GLU A 242 -3.74 -1.58 5.35
N PRO A 243 -4.76 -2.23 5.94
CA PRO A 243 -4.55 -3.44 6.74
C PRO A 243 -3.96 -4.60 5.93
N MET A 244 -2.94 -5.22 6.51
CA MET A 244 -2.34 -6.48 6.03
C MET A 244 -2.82 -7.63 6.91
N LEU A 245 -3.61 -8.54 6.33
CA LEU A 245 -4.12 -9.73 7.01
C LEU A 245 -3.43 -10.99 6.49
N THR A 246 -3.14 -11.93 7.38
CA THR A 246 -2.42 -13.17 7.06
C THR A 246 -3.26 -14.40 7.37
N LEU A 247 -3.07 -15.49 6.62
CA LEU A 247 -3.64 -16.80 6.96
C LEU A 247 -3.02 -17.42 8.22
N GLY A 248 -1.79 -17.02 8.55
CA GLY A 248 -1.05 -17.48 9.72
C GLY A 248 -0.94 -16.40 10.78
N THR A 249 0.28 -16.14 11.21
CA THR A 249 0.62 -15.19 12.27
C THR A 249 0.91 -13.79 11.72
N HIS A 250 0.97 -12.79 12.61
CA HIS A 250 1.33 -11.41 12.27
C HIS A 250 2.86 -11.17 12.23
N GLU A 251 3.63 -12.21 12.55
CA GLU A 251 5.06 -12.12 12.71
C GLU A 251 5.74 -12.08 11.35
N TRP A 252 6.79 -11.27 11.22
CA TRP A 252 7.44 -11.02 9.94
C TRP A 252 8.97 -11.17 10.03
N ASP A 253 9.58 -11.41 8.88
CA ASP A 253 11.01 -11.28 8.61
C ASP A 253 11.21 -10.23 7.50
N MET A 254 12.36 -9.56 7.50
CA MET A 254 12.74 -8.63 6.42
C MET A 254 13.89 -9.23 5.61
N TRP A 255 13.81 -9.10 4.29
CA TRP A 255 14.87 -9.55 3.41
C TRP A 255 16.12 -8.65 3.47
N PRO A 256 17.28 -9.16 3.02
CA PRO A 256 18.52 -8.37 2.97
C PRO A 256 18.46 -7.12 2.07
N ASP A 257 17.43 -6.99 1.22
CA ASP A 257 17.18 -5.78 0.43
C ASP A 257 16.70 -4.58 1.28
N ASN A 258 16.40 -4.80 2.57
CA ASN A 258 15.91 -3.82 3.54
C ASN A 258 14.51 -3.26 3.22
N TRP A 259 13.75 -3.92 2.35
CA TRP A 259 12.42 -3.49 1.93
C TRP A 259 11.41 -4.62 2.02
N THR A 260 11.68 -5.75 1.38
CA THR A 260 10.70 -6.83 1.24
C THR A 260 10.41 -7.45 2.60
N VAL A 261 9.15 -7.32 3.04
CA VAL A 261 8.66 -7.87 4.31
C VAL A 261 7.88 -9.14 4.00
N VAL A 262 8.19 -10.24 4.68
CA VAL A 262 7.50 -11.51 4.49
C VAL A 262 6.95 -12.04 5.81
N THR A 263 5.88 -12.82 5.76
CA THR A 263 5.43 -13.57 6.93
C THR A 263 6.54 -14.53 7.39
N ARG A 264 6.77 -14.58 8.71
CA ARG A 264 7.80 -15.45 9.30
C ARG A 264 7.46 -16.93 9.11
N ASP A 265 6.17 -17.25 9.17
CA ASP A 265 5.65 -18.61 8.94
C ASP A 265 5.40 -18.94 7.44
N LYS A 266 5.71 -18.02 6.53
CA LYS A 266 5.48 -18.15 5.07
C LYS A 266 4.02 -18.35 4.68
N SER A 267 3.08 -17.96 5.55
CA SER A 267 1.66 -17.92 5.22
C SER A 267 1.33 -16.79 4.25
N ILE A 268 0.28 -17.00 3.46
CA ILE A 268 -0.23 -16.02 2.49
C ILE A 268 -0.82 -14.82 3.23
N THR A 269 -0.59 -13.62 2.67
CA THR A 269 -1.06 -12.34 3.18
C THR A 269 -1.70 -11.51 2.07
N ALA A 270 -2.70 -10.69 2.42
CA ALA A 270 -3.36 -9.77 1.50
C ALA A 270 -3.47 -8.39 2.14
N GLN A 271 -3.46 -7.36 1.30
CA GLN A 271 -3.56 -5.96 1.69
C GLN A 271 -4.47 -5.20 0.74
N PHE A 272 -5.20 -4.23 1.28
CA PHE A 272 -5.93 -3.22 0.53
C PHE A 272 -5.69 -1.88 1.20
N GLU A 273 -5.73 -0.81 0.42
CA GLU A 273 -5.53 0.53 0.94
C GLU A 273 -6.36 1.59 0.23
N HIS A 274 -6.87 2.51 1.03
CA HIS A 274 -7.34 3.81 0.56
C HIS A 274 -6.71 4.95 1.34
N THR A 275 -6.39 6.03 0.63
CA THR A 275 -6.28 7.38 1.21
C THR A 275 -7.68 7.93 1.46
N ILE A 276 -7.94 8.40 2.69
CA ILE A 276 -9.20 9.03 3.07
C ILE A 276 -9.00 10.47 3.58
N ALA A 277 -10.00 11.33 3.38
CA ALA A 277 -10.13 12.61 4.06
C ALA A 277 -11.29 12.56 5.06
N ILE A 278 -11.11 13.13 6.25
CA ILE A 278 -12.16 13.23 7.25
C ILE A 278 -13.01 14.47 6.98
N THR A 279 -14.30 14.30 6.78
CA THR A 279 -15.30 15.38 6.64
C THR A 279 -16.15 15.49 7.90
N GLU A 280 -17.07 16.46 7.95
CA GLU A 280 -18.04 16.59 9.05
C GLU A 280 -18.97 15.37 9.14
N ASP A 281 -19.29 14.75 8.00
CA ASP A 281 -20.20 13.60 7.91
C ASP A 281 -19.49 12.23 8.04
N GLY A 282 -18.15 12.23 8.13
CA GLY A 282 -17.33 11.02 8.21
C GLY A 282 -16.24 10.94 7.14
N PRO A 283 -15.65 9.76 6.93
CA PRO A 283 -14.54 9.57 6.00
C PRO A 283 -15.00 9.61 4.54
N GLU A 284 -14.22 10.26 3.70
CA GLU A 284 -14.37 10.29 2.25
C GLU A 284 -13.16 9.62 1.59
N ILE A 285 -13.39 8.65 0.70
CA ILE A 285 -12.32 7.96 -0.03
C ILE A 285 -11.84 8.82 -1.20
N LEU A 286 -10.53 9.06 -1.27
CA LEU A 286 -9.90 9.91 -2.29
C LEU A 286 -9.29 9.12 -3.46
N THR A 287 -9.24 7.79 -3.36
CA THR A 287 -8.58 6.89 -4.33
C THR A 287 -9.58 5.95 -5.02
N LEU A 288 -10.65 6.53 -5.56
CA LEU A 288 -11.58 5.85 -6.47
C LEU A 288 -11.25 6.26 -7.92
N ALA A 289 -11.30 5.30 -8.86
CA ALA A 289 -10.91 5.47 -10.27
C ALA A 289 -11.91 6.30 -11.11
#